data_AF-A0A6I2ULX8-F1
#
_entry.id   AF-A0A6I2ULX8-F1
#
_cell.length_a   1.000
_cell.length_b   1.000
_cell.length_c   1.000
_cell.angle_alpha   90.00
_cell.angle_beta   90.00
_cell.angle_gamma   90.00
#
_symmetry.space_group_name_H-M   'P 1'
#
loop_
_entity.id
_entity.type
_entity.pdbx_description
1 polymer ?
#
loop_
_entity_poly.entity_id
_entity_poly.type
_entity_poly.pdbx_seq_one_letter_code
_entity_poly.pdbx_strand_id
1 'polypeptide(L)'
;MNVNVLKAIGVAVIVLLLAVAYNMYSSSVENDFKDISRTETYRMGDHFTGFYHRPGCPKLKQAQGGGIRFESNEAARAEGYSPCKRCDPDGPNE
;
A
#
# COMPACT_ATOMS: atom_id res chain seq x y z
N MET A 1 30.98 9.91 34.79
CA MET A 1 30.42 9.17 33.62
C MET A 1 31.18 9.62 32.38
N ASN A 2 31.71 8.68 31.58
CA ASN A 2 32.63 8.98 30.46
C ASN A 2 31.86 9.52 29.24
N VAL A 3 32.36 10.55 28.57
CA VAL A 3 31.74 11.14 27.36
C VAL A 3 31.54 10.10 26.26
N ASN A 4 32.45 9.12 26.14
CA ASN A 4 32.31 8.03 25.18
C ASN A 4 31.15 7.09 25.53
N VAL A 5 30.89 6.88 26.82
CA VAL A 5 29.75 6.08 27.30
C VAL A 5 28.44 6.83 27.04
N LEU A 6 28.40 8.15 27.24
CA LEU A 6 27.21 8.97 26.94
C LEU A 6 26.87 8.97 25.45
N LYS A 7 27.88 9.07 24.58
CA LYS A 7 27.71 8.96 23.11
C LYS A 7 27.22 7.58 22.70
N ALA A 8 27.78 6.51 23.27
CA ALA A 8 27.36 5.14 22.98
C ALA A 8 25.90 4.90 23.37
N ILE A 9 25.47 5.39 24.54
CA ILE A 9 24.07 5.31 24.97
C ILE A 9 23.18 6.10 24.02
N GLY A 10 23.56 7.33 23.64
CA GLY A 10 22.80 8.14 22.69
C GLY A 10 22.61 7.46 21.34
N VAL A 11 23.67 6.87 20.79
CA VAL A 11 23.59 6.09 19.54
C VAL A 11 22.69 4.86 19.71
N ALA A 12 22.83 4.12 20.82
CA ALA A 12 21.99 2.96 21.09
C ALA A 12 20.50 3.33 21.14
N VAL A 13 20.14 4.44 21.80
CA VAL A 13 18.76 4.93 21.86
C VAL A 13 18.24 5.28 20.46
N ILE A 14 19.03 5.99 19.64
CA ILE A 14 18.63 6.34 18.26
C ILE A 14 18.38 5.09 17.42
N VAL A 15 19.30 4.12 17.47
CA VAL A 15 19.16 2.86 16.74
C VAL A 15 17.89 2.12 17.18
N LEU A 16 17.61 2.11 18.48
CA LEU A 16 16.42 1.45 19.04
C LEU A 16 15.13 2.14 18.58
N LEU A 17 15.09 3.47 18.55
CA LEU A 17 13.96 4.23 18.02
C LEU A 17 13.73 3.96 16.53
N LEU A 18 14.79 3.94 15.73
CA LEU A 18 14.69 3.61 14.30
C LEU A 18 14.21 2.18 14.08
N ALA A 19 14.69 1.22 14.87
CA ALA A 19 14.24 -0.17 14.78
C ALA A 19 12.75 -0.30 15.14
N VAL A 20 12.27 0.39 16.17
CA VAL A 20 10.84 0.41 16.54
C VAL A 20 10.01 1.05 15.42
N ALA A 21 10.43 2.21 14.91
CA ALA A 21 9.74 2.89 13.82
C ALA A 21 9.67 2.02 12.55
N TYR A 22 10.76 1.33 12.22
CA TYR A 22 10.80 0.40 11.10
C TYR A 22 9.83 -0.78 11.28
N ASN A 23 9.79 -1.40 12.46
CA ASN A 23 8.85 -2.49 12.76
C ASN A 23 7.39 -2.05 12.69
N MET A 24 7.07 -0.84 13.20
CA MET A 24 5.71 -0.28 13.08
C MET A 24 5.32 -0.04 11.62
N TYR A 25 6.24 0.54 10.84
CA TYR A 25 6.01 0.78 9.42
C TYR A 25 5.81 -0.53 8.64
N SER A 26 6.69 -1.53 8.84
CA SER A 26 6.59 -2.80 8.13
C SER A 26 5.30 -3.55 8.48
N SER A 27 4.89 -3.55 9.75
CA SER A 27 3.64 -4.17 10.17
C SER A 27 2.41 -3.49 9.55
N SER A 28 2.41 -2.16 9.45
CA SER A 28 1.33 -1.42 8.77
C SER A 28 1.22 -1.82 7.30
N VAL A 29 2.35 -1.96 6.61
CA VAL A 29 2.38 -2.34 5.19
C VAL A 29 1.87 -3.77 5.00
N GLU A 30 2.30 -4.72 5.85
CA GLU A 30 1.84 -6.12 5.80
C GLU A 30 0.31 -6.22 5.96
N ASN A 31 -0.24 -5.49 6.94
CA ASN A 31 -1.68 -5.47 7.19
C ASN A 31 -2.48 -4.87 6.02
N ASP A 32 -1.95 -3.81 5.40
CA ASP A 32 -2.52 -3.20 4.20
C ASP A 32 -2.64 -4.17 3.02
N PHE A 33 -1.69 -5.11 2.88
CA PHE A 33 -1.70 -6.12 1.83
C PHE A 33 -2.65 -7.29 2.13
N LYS A 34 -2.84 -7.65 3.40
CA LYS A 34 -3.72 -8.75 3.82
C LYS A 34 -5.19 -8.51 3.47
N ASP A 35 -5.60 -7.25 3.40
CA ASP A 35 -6.99 -6.83 3.18
C ASP A 35 -7.32 -6.58 1.70
N ILE A 36 -6.35 -6.79 0.79
CA ILE A 36 -6.54 -6.66 -0.66
C ILE A 36 -7.07 -7.99 -1.20
N SER A 37 -8.24 -7.97 -1.80
CA SER A 37 -8.78 -9.18 -2.43
C SER A 37 -7.97 -9.55 -3.68
N ARG A 38 -7.42 -10.76 -3.68
CA ARG A 38 -6.71 -11.36 -4.82
C ARG A 38 -7.61 -12.20 -5.72
N THR A 39 -8.78 -12.60 -5.22
CA THR A 39 -9.70 -13.51 -5.91
C THR A 39 -10.82 -12.79 -6.67
N GLU A 40 -11.13 -11.55 -6.28
CA GLU A 40 -12.14 -10.75 -6.94
C GLU A 40 -11.70 -10.37 -8.36
N THR A 41 -12.61 -10.57 -9.32
CA THR A 41 -12.35 -10.32 -10.74
C THR A 41 -12.56 -8.87 -11.13
N TYR A 42 -13.48 -8.19 -10.45
CA TYR A 42 -13.82 -6.80 -10.73
C TYR A 42 -12.73 -5.83 -10.27
N ARG A 43 -12.64 -4.67 -10.92
CA ARG A 43 -11.69 -3.59 -10.63
C ARG A 43 -12.38 -2.29 -10.32
N MET A 44 -11.76 -1.51 -9.44
CA MET A 44 -12.28 -0.20 -9.04
C MET A 44 -11.37 0.89 -9.63
N GLY A 45 -11.90 1.68 -10.56
CA GLY A 45 -11.24 2.87 -11.09
C GLY A 45 -11.34 4.04 -10.13
N ASP A 46 -10.22 4.64 -9.78
CA ASP A 46 -10.15 5.93 -9.09
C ASP A 46 -10.26 7.06 -10.12
N HIS A 47 -11.39 7.78 -10.10
CA HIS A 47 -11.68 8.85 -11.05
C HIS A 47 -10.67 10.01 -11.00
N PHE A 48 -10.06 10.28 -9.85
CA PHE A 48 -9.11 11.40 -9.72
C PHE A 48 -7.74 11.06 -10.30
N THR A 49 -7.29 9.82 -10.12
CA THR A 49 -5.93 9.43 -10.49
C THR A 49 -5.87 8.69 -11.82
N GLY A 50 -7.01 8.19 -12.33
CA GLY A 50 -7.05 7.39 -13.54
C GLY A 50 -6.41 6.01 -13.37
N PHE A 51 -6.21 5.55 -12.13
CA PHE A 51 -5.73 4.19 -11.86
C PHE A 51 -6.88 3.27 -11.51
N TYR A 52 -6.82 2.01 -11.95
CA TYR A 52 -7.70 0.96 -11.43
C TYR A 52 -6.98 0.13 -10.38
N HIS A 53 -7.78 -0.37 -9.44
CA HIS A 53 -7.34 -1.02 -8.22
C HIS A 53 -8.06 -2.36 -8.04
N ARG A 54 -7.41 -3.27 -7.30
CA ARG A 54 -8.09 -4.41 -6.68
C ARG A 54 -9.03 -3.93 -5.57
N PRO A 55 -10.12 -4.65 -5.29
CA PRO A 55 -10.96 -4.39 -4.13
C PRO A 55 -10.13 -4.44 -2.83
N GLY A 56 -10.37 -3.49 -1.94
CA GLY A 56 -9.64 -3.39 -0.67
C GLY A 56 -8.29 -2.65 -0.75
N CYS A 57 -7.85 -2.21 -1.95
CA CYS A 57 -6.60 -1.44 -2.06
C CYS A 57 -6.60 -0.21 -1.12
N PRO A 58 -5.58 -0.03 -0.26
CA PRO A 58 -5.51 1.11 0.67
C PRO A 58 -5.53 2.47 -0.03
N LYS A 59 -4.95 2.56 -1.24
CA LYS A 59 -5.01 3.80 -2.04
C LYS A 59 -6.42 4.16 -2.50
N LEU A 60 -7.25 3.14 -2.76
CA LEU A 60 -8.65 3.34 -3.11
C LEU A 60 -9.45 3.82 -1.90
N LYS A 61 -9.17 3.28 -0.69
CA LYS A 61 -9.82 3.72 0.56
C LYS A 61 -9.54 5.21 0.86
N GLN A 62 -8.39 5.72 0.43
CA GLN A 62 -7.98 7.12 0.60
C GLN A 62 -8.55 8.07 -0.46
N ALA A 63 -9.02 7.55 -1.60
CA ALA A 63 -9.63 8.33 -2.66
C ALA A 63 -11.07 8.70 -2.25
N GLN A 64 -11.30 9.98 -1.95
CA GLN A 64 -12.64 10.52 -1.70
C GLN A 64 -13.33 10.79 -3.04
N GLY A 65 -14.00 9.79 -3.60
CA GLY A 65 -14.76 9.97 -4.83
C GLY A 65 -15.07 8.61 -5.42
N GLY A 66 -16.35 8.24 -5.40
CA GLY A 66 -16.83 6.91 -5.80
C GLY A 66 -16.11 6.39 -7.04
N GLY A 67 -15.50 5.22 -6.90
CA GLY A 67 -14.80 4.57 -8.00
C GLY A 67 -15.77 3.91 -8.98
N ILE A 68 -15.39 3.86 -10.24
CA ILE A 68 -16.13 3.11 -11.26
C ILE A 68 -15.76 1.64 -11.12
N ARG A 69 -16.77 0.75 -11.11
CA ARG A 69 -16.54 -0.70 -11.12
C ARG A 69 -16.40 -1.17 -12.57
N PHE A 70 -15.33 -1.92 -12.85
CA PHE A 70 -15.08 -2.61 -14.11
C PHE A 70 -15.11 -4.12 -13.87
N GLU A 71 -15.58 -4.89 -14.85
CA GLU A 71 -15.67 -6.35 -14.73
C GLU A 71 -14.30 -7.05 -14.84
N SER A 72 -13.31 -6.40 -15.46
CA SER A 72 -11.96 -6.94 -15.60
C SER A 72 -10.90 -5.84 -15.80
N ASN A 73 -9.63 -6.25 -15.86
CA ASN A 73 -8.49 -5.38 -16.17
C ASN A 73 -8.61 -4.81 -17.58
N GLU A 74 -9.05 -5.64 -18.53
CA GLU A 74 -9.25 -5.26 -19.92
C GLU A 74 -10.32 -4.19 -20.03
N ALA A 75 -11.43 -4.33 -19.31
CA ALA A 75 -12.49 -3.33 -19.27
C ALA A 75 -11.98 -2.00 -18.71
N ALA A 76 -11.22 -2.02 -17.61
CA ALA A 76 -10.63 -0.81 -17.03
C ALA A 76 -9.66 -0.10 -18.00
N ARG A 77 -8.81 -0.89 -18.69
CA ARG A 77 -7.86 -0.36 -19.68
C ARG A 77 -8.56 0.20 -20.92
N ALA A 78 -9.64 -0.43 -21.37
CA ALA A 78 -10.45 0.06 -22.49
C ALA A 78 -11.02 1.46 -22.21
N GLU A 79 -11.35 1.73 -20.94
CA GLU A 79 -11.81 3.04 -20.44
C GLU A 79 -10.65 4.01 -20.14
N GLY A 80 -9.40 3.64 -20.45
CA GLY A 80 -8.22 4.50 -20.33
C GLY A 80 -7.55 4.49 -18.96
N TYR A 81 -7.95 3.61 -18.04
CA TYR A 81 -7.32 3.53 -16.72
C TYR A 81 -6.02 2.74 -16.74
N SER A 82 -5.08 3.13 -15.89
CA SER A 82 -3.78 2.46 -15.71
C SER A 82 -3.75 1.55 -14.46
N PRO A 83 -2.93 0.49 -14.42
CA PRO A 83 -2.87 -0.38 -13.25
C PRO A 83 -2.20 0.29 -12.06
N CYS A 84 -2.79 0.16 -10.87
CA CYS A 84 -2.19 0.62 -9.64
C CYS A 84 -0.95 -0.22 -9.25
N LYS A 85 0.22 0.41 -9.18
CA LYS A 85 1.48 -0.26 -8.78
C LYS A 85 1.50 -0.83 -7.36
N ARG A 86 0.59 -0.41 -6.47
CA ARG A 86 0.59 -0.88 -5.07
C ARG A 86 -0.17 -2.20 -4.92
N CYS A 87 -1.37 -2.31 -5.47
CA CYS A 87 -2.16 -3.55 -5.37
C CYS A 87 -1.90 -4.54 -6.50
N ASP A 88 -1.06 -4.16 -7.46
CA ASP A 88 -0.72 -4.92 -8.68
C ASP A 88 -1.93 -5.69 -9.26
N PRO A 89 -2.90 -4.95 -9.81
CA PRO A 89 -4.13 -5.55 -10.30
C PRO A 89 -3.85 -6.49 -11.49
N ASP A 90 -2.78 -6.28 -12.26
CA ASP A 90 -2.40 -7.18 -13.36
C ASP A 90 -1.58 -8.40 -12.91
N GLY A 91 -1.12 -8.41 -11.67
CA GLY A 91 -0.44 -9.55 -11.06
C GLY A 91 -1.35 -10.77 -10.91
N PRO A 92 -0.78 -11.94 -10.61
CA PRO A 92 -1.53 -13.18 -10.45
C PRO A 92 -2.57 -13.09 -9.34
N ASN A 93 -3.70 -13.77 -9.56
CA ASN A 93 -4.72 -14.03 -8.54
C ASN A 93 -4.27 -15.30 -7.80
N GLU A 94 -3.44 -15.13 -6.78
CA GLU A 94 -2.95 -16.22 -5.91
C GLU A 94 -3.89 -16.47 -4.72
#